data_AF-A0A527VP52-F1
#
_entry.id   AF-A0A527VP52-F1
#
_cell.length_a   1.000
_cell.length_b   1.000
_cell.length_c   1.000
_cell.angle_alpha   90.00
_cell.angle_beta   90.00
_cell.angle_gamma   90.00
#
_symmetry.space_group_name_H-M   'P 1'
#
loop_
_entity.id
_entity.type
_entity.pdbx_description
1 polymer ?
#
loop_
_entity_poly.entity_id
_entity_poly.type
_entity_poly.pdbx_seq_one_letter_code
_entity_poly.pdbx_strand_id
1 'polypeptide(L)'
;FISGAGDSDLYVVMARTGGDGPKGISTFVVPKDAPGLSFGANEHKMGWHMQSTRQVIFEDCKVPAENLLAGEGAGFGIAMAGLDGGRLN
;
A
#
# COMPACT_ATOMS: atom_id res chain seq x y z
N PHE A 1 2.05 9.64 0.16
CA PHE A 1 0.95 10.30 -0.57
C PHE A 1 -0.08 9.26 -0.98
N ILE A 2 -0.72 8.62 -0.01
CA ILE A 2 -1.63 7.52 -0.32
C ILE A 2 -3.03 8.09 -0.51
N SER A 3 -3.52 7.97 -1.73
CA SER A 3 -4.84 8.40 -2.14
C SER A 3 -5.95 7.57 -1.48
N GLY A 4 -6.92 8.22 -0.84
CA GLY A 4 -8.00 7.56 -0.10
C GLY A 4 -7.63 7.10 1.32
N ALA A 5 -6.39 7.37 1.78
CA ALA A 5 -5.95 6.95 3.09
C ALA A 5 -6.76 7.55 4.24
N GLY A 6 -7.18 6.69 5.16
CA GLY A 6 -8.11 7.02 6.25
C GLY A 6 -9.57 6.74 5.90
N ASP A 7 -9.94 6.70 4.62
CA ASP A 7 -11.30 6.42 4.17
C ASP A 7 -11.42 4.99 3.63
N SER A 8 -10.48 4.55 2.79
CA SER A 8 -10.43 3.20 2.22
C SER A 8 -10.45 2.09 3.27
N ASP A 9 -11.22 1.04 3.00
CA ASP A 9 -11.32 -0.17 3.85
C ASP A 9 -10.18 -1.17 3.61
N LEU A 10 -9.50 -1.06 2.47
CA LEU A 10 -8.46 -1.99 2.04
C LEU A 10 -7.26 -1.24 1.46
N TYR A 11 -6.06 -1.69 1.82
CA TYR A 11 -4.79 -1.13 1.35
C TYR A 11 -3.96 -2.21 0.65
N VAL A 12 -3.56 -1.95 -0.60
CA VAL A 12 -2.61 -2.81 -1.32
C VAL A 12 -1.21 -2.28 -1.03
N VAL A 13 -0.43 -3.04 -0.26
CA VAL A 13 0.84 -2.59 0.31
C VAL A 13 1.99 -3.35 -0.33
N MET A 14 2.95 -2.61 -0.89
CA MET A 14 4.22 -3.16 -1.35
C MET A 14 5.22 -3.10 -0.19
N ALA A 15 5.67 -4.26 0.30
CA ALA A 15 6.58 -4.35 1.44
C ALA A 15 7.70 -5.36 1.17
N ARG A 16 8.87 -5.16 1.82
CA ARG A 16 10.02 -6.06 1.65
C ARG A 16 9.86 -7.29 2.55
N THR A 17 9.96 -8.48 1.97
CA THR A 17 10.03 -9.76 2.70
C THR A 17 11.35 -10.49 2.46
N GLY A 18 12.06 -10.16 1.37
CA GLY A 18 13.35 -10.76 1.02
C GLY A 18 14.53 -9.80 1.17
N GLY A 19 15.61 -10.10 0.44
CA GLY A 19 16.80 -9.24 0.36
C GLY A 19 16.57 -7.94 -0.40
N ASP A 20 17.66 -7.25 -0.72
CA ASP A 20 17.61 -5.96 -1.41
C ASP A 20 17.09 -6.03 -2.85
N GLY A 21 16.66 -4.87 -3.35
CA GLY A 21 16.20 -4.70 -4.72
C GLY A 21 14.76 -5.19 -4.99
N PRO A 22 14.35 -5.20 -6.27
CA PRO A 22 12.97 -5.47 -6.68
C PRO A 22 12.45 -6.87 -6.32
N LYS A 23 13.32 -7.88 -6.38
CA LYS A 23 12.95 -9.29 -6.11
C LYS A 23 12.64 -9.57 -4.64
N GLY A 24 12.97 -8.64 -3.73
CA GLY A 24 12.65 -8.75 -2.31
C GLY A 24 11.31 -8.13 -1.92
N ILE A 25 10.58 -7.53 -2.87
CA ILE A 25 9.29 -6.86 -2.62
C ILE A 25 8.13 -7.83 -2.84
N SER A 26 7.20 -7.84 -1.91
CA SER A 26 5.96 -8.62 -1.90
C SER A 26 4.76 -7.68 -1.80
N THR A 27 3.58 -8.18 -2.16
CA THR A 27 2.34 -7.41 -2.10
C THR A 27 1.40 -8.01 -1.07
N PHE A 28 0.89 -7.16 -0.17
CA PHE A 28 -0.06 -7.55 0.85
C PHE A 28 -1.37 -6.79 0.69
N VAL A 29 -2.47 -7.45 1.03
CA VAL A 29 -3.78 -6.83 1.22
C VAL A 29 -3.95 -6.56 2.71
N VAL A 30 -3.99 -5.30 3.13
CA VAL A 30 -4.11 -4.94 4.55
C VAL A 30 -5.47 -4.28 4.78
N PRO A 31 -6.33 -4.84 5.65
CA PRO A 31 -7.59 -4.20 6.00
C PRO A 31 -7.32 -2.95 6.87
N LYS A 32 -8.21 -1.96 6.77
CA LYS A 32 -8.08 -0.66 7.46
C LYS A 32 -7.96 -0.78 8.98
N ASP A 33 -8.59 -1.79 9.56
CA ASP A 33 -8.64 -2.06 11.00
C ASP A 33 -7.51 -2.97 11.48
N ALA A 34 -6.53 -3.30 10.62
CA ALA A 34 -5.37 -4.08 11.00
C ALA A 34 -4.66 -3.46 12.22
N PRO A 35 -4.44 -4.21 13.32
CA PRO A 35 -3.72 -3.69 14.47
C PRO A 35 -2.31 -3.24 14.06
N GLY A 36 -1.92 -2.02 14.45
CA GLY A 36 -0.64 -1.41 14.08
C GLY A 36 -0.67 -0.57 12.80
N LEU A 37 -1.81 -0.51 12.10
CA LEU A 37 -2.05 0.45 11.02
C LEU A 37 -2.63 1.75 11.58
N SER A 38 -2.04 2.88 11.21
CA SER A 38 -2.55 4.21 11.54
C SER A 38 -2.35 5.21 10.39
N PHE A 39 -2.97 6.39 10.53
CA PHE A 39 -2.99 7.42 9.49
C PHE A 39 -2.56 8.77 10.07
N GLY A 40 -1.73 9.49 9.31
CA GLY A 40 -1.36 10.87 9.62
C GLY A 40 -2.49 11.88 9.36
N ALA A 41 -2.17 13.16 9.49
CA ALA A 41 -3.07 14.24 9.12
C ALA A 41 -3.41 14.22 7.61
N ASN A 42 -4.55 14.82 7.24
CA ASN A 42 -4.90 15.01 5.84
C ASN A 42 -4.06 16.13 5.24
N GLU A 43 -3.40 15.82 4.13
CA GLU A 43 -2.48 16.75 3.46
C GLU A 43 -3.24 17.94 2.85
N HIS A 44 -2.68 19.14 3.02
CA HIS A 44 -3.13 20.34 2.32
C HIS A 44 -2.50 20.38 0.93
N LYS A 45 -3.33 20.16 -0.10
CA LYS A 45 -2.89 19.99 -1.49
C LYS A 45 -3.36 21.16 -2.36
N MET A 46 -2.65 21.41 -3.45
CA MET A 46 -3.06 22.40 -4.47
C MET A 46 -4.40 22.03 -5.13
N GLY A 47 -4.64 20.74 -5.40
CA GLY A 47 -5.88 20.21 -5.96
C GLY A 47 -6.21 18.81 -5.42
N TRP A 48 -7.14 18.10 -6.08
CA TRP A 48 -7.61 16.76 -5.65
C TRP A 48 -8.11 16.76 -4.19
N HIS A 49 -8.88 17.78 -3.81
CA HIS A 49 -9.34 17.98 -2.43
C HIS A 49 -10.37 16.94 -1.97
N MET A 50 -11.18 16.43 -2.89
CA MET A 50 -12.21 15.41 -2.59
C MET A 50 -11.63 14.03 -2.29
N GLN A 51 -10.32 13.87 -2.45
CA GLN A 51 -9.64 12.62 -2.17
C GLN A 51 -8.67 12.85 -1.01
N SER A 52 -8.91 12.15 0.10
CA SER A 52 -8.00 12.17 1.24
C SER A 52 -6.60 11.75 0.78
N THR A 53 -5.61 12.39 1.35
CA THR A 53 -4.22 12.01 1.17
C THR A 53 -3.59 12.12 2.54
N ARG A 54 -3.17 10.99 3.08
CA ARG A 54 -2.56 10.91 4.39
C ARG A 54 -1.29 10.11 4.31
N GLN A 55 -0.47 10.24 5.34
CA GLN A 55 0.54 9.21 5.64
C GLN A 55 -0.19 7.93 6.07
N VAL A 56 0.33 6.79 5.64
CA VAL A 56 -0.10 5.46 6.09
C VAL A 56 1.08 4.86 6.83
N ILE A 57 0.87 4.52 8.09
CA ILE A 57 1.94 4.19 9.03
C ILE A 57 1.67 2.78 9.55
N PHE A 58 2.70 1.93 9.49
CA PHE A 58 2.66 0.57 9.99
C PHE A 58 3.67 0.44 11.13
N GLU A 59 3.19 0.27 12.37
CA GLU A 59 4.00 0.06 13.56
C GLU A 59 3.59 -1.26 14.19
N ASP A 60 4.51 -2.25 14.16
CA ASP A 60 4.25 -3.62 14.62
C ASP A 60 2.95 -4.24 14.06
N CYS A 61 2.61 -3.85 12.82
CA CYS A 61 1.37 -4.25 12.17
C CYS A 61 1.41 -5.73 11.74
N LYS A 62 0.58 -6.56 12.37
CA LYS A 62 0.50 -7.99 12.06
C LYS A 62 -0.49 -8.24 10.92
N VAL A 63 0.01 -8.80 9.83
CA VAL A 63 -0.79 -9.15 8.65
C VAL A 63 -0.78 -10.67 8.46
N PRO A 64 -1.95 -11.33 8.30
CA PRO A 64 -2.01 -12.77 8.02
C PRO A 64 -1.25 -13.15 6.74
N ALA A 65 -0.59 -14.30 6.73
CA ALA A 65 0.15 -14.78 5.55
C ALA A 65 -0.75 -15.01 4.32
N GLU A 66 -2.02 -15.34 4.54
CA GLU A 66 -3.03 -15.49 3.49
C GLU A 66 -3.35 -14.20 2.72
N ASN A 67 -2.99 -13.04 3.28
CA ASN A 67 -3.16 -11.74 2.63
C ASN A 67 -2.02 -11.42 1.64
N LEU A 68 -1.03 -12.32 1.50
CA LEU A 68 0.03 -12.21 0.51
C LEU A 68 -0.51 -12.50 -0.90
N LEU A 69 -0.36 -11.55 -1.80
CA LEU A 69 -0.76 -11.70 -3.20
C LEU A 69 0.37 -12.26 -4.05
N ALA A 70 0.05 -13.28 -4.86
CA ALA A 70 0.93 -13.89 -5.87
C ALA A 70 2.26 -14.50 -5.36
N GLY A 71 2.47 -14.56 -4.05
CA GLY A 71 3.66 -15.13 -3.43
C GLY A 71 4.78 -14.11 -3.13
N GLU A 72 5.77 -14.53 -2.35
CA GLU A 72 6.86 -13.65 -1.93
C GLU A 72 7.77 -13.26 -3.12
N GLY A 73 8.21 -12.00 -3.14
CA GLY A 73 9.11 -11.47 -4.18
C GLY A 73 8.42 -11.12 -5.50
N ALA A 74 7.12 -11.39 -5.65
CA ALA A 74 6.33 -11.07 -6.83
C ALA A 74 5.85 -9.60 -6.88
N GLY A 75 6.02 -8.85 -5.79
CA GLY A 75 5.33 -7.57 -5.58
C GLY A 75 5.78 -6.46 -6.52
N PHE A 76 7.06 -6.37 -6.84
CA PHE A 76 7.53 -5.34 -7.79
C PHE A 76 6.95 -5.53 -9.19
N GLY A 77 6.78 -6.78 -9.64
CA GLY A 77 6.13 -7.08 -10.91
C GLY A 77 4.68 -6.59 -10.95
N ILE A 78 3.93 -6.81 -9.87
CA ILE A 78 2.57 -6.30 -9.70
C ILE A 78 2.56 -4.77 -9.76
N ALA A 79 3.48 -4.10 -9.06
CA ALA A 79 3.57 -2.65 -9.05
C ALA A 79 3.83 -2.07 -10.46
N MET A 80 4.71 -2.70 -11.24
CA MET A 80 5.01 -2.26 -12.60
C MET A 80 3.82 -2.47 -13.55
N ALA A 81 3.14 -3.61 -13.47
CA ALA A 81 1.93 -3.84 -14.25
C ALA A 81 0.83 -2.81 -13.94
N GLY A 82 0.67 -2.44 -12.66
CA GLY A 82 -0.24 -1.38 -12.23
C GLY A 82 0.15 0.00 -12.76
N LEU A 83 1.46 0.31 -12.81
CA LEU A 83 1.97 1.57 -13.34
C LEU A 83 1.74 1.69 -14.85
N ASP A 84 1.95 0.61 -15.61
CA ASP A 84 1.71 0.62 -17.05
C ASP A 84 0.24 0.88 -17.37
N GLY A 85 -0.69 0.24 -16.66
CA GLY A 85 -2.12 0.54 -16.77
C GLY A 85 -2.47 1.96 -16.30
N GLY A 86 -1.90 2.40 -15.17
CA GLY A 86 -2.16 3.71 -14.59
C GLY A 86 -1.68 4.89 -15.44
N ARG A 87 -0.70 4.69 -16.32
CA ARG A 87 -0.23 5.71 -17.27
C ARG A 87 -1.17 5.94 -18.45
N LEU A 88 -2.02 4.97 -18.76
CA LEU A 88 -3.01 5.07 -19.84
C LEU A 88 -4.32 5.69 -19.37
N ASN A 89 -4.63 5.56 -18.08
CA ASN A 89 -5.89 6.01 -17.47
C ASN A 89 -5.93 7.52 -17.18
#